data_AF-A0A258NUK8-F1
#
_entry.id   AF-A0A258NUK8-F1
#
_cell.length_a   1.000
_cell.length_b   1.000
_cell.length_c   1.000
_cell.angle_alpha   90.00
_cell.angle_beta   90.00
_cell.angle_gamma   90.00
#
_symmetry.space_group_name_H-M   'P 1'
#
loop_
_entity.id
_entity.type
_entity.pdbx_description
1 polymer ?
#
loop_
_entity_poly.entity_id
_entity_poly.type
_entity_poly.pdbx_seq_one_letter_code
_entity_poly.pdbx_strand_id
1 'polypeptide(L)'
;MSQKTNFSFEMHYPAGTRAPEAQRAQLMAALGPTLQALFAAGDGAATVTISDSHKGSGHKMVELVTTLQDMQIAAVLQAFSEQHGLSVQALE
;
A
#
# COMPACT_ATOMS: atom_id res chain seq x y z
N MET A 1 -17.91 16.94 10.27
CA MET A 1 -16.50 16.84 9.85
C MET A 1 -16.16 15.36 9.77
N SER A 2 -15.71 14.87 8.62
CA SER A 2 -15.26 13.48 8.50
C SER A 2 -13.96 13.32 9.27
N GLN A 3 -13.93 12.45 10.27
CA GLN A 3 -12.68 12.14 10.97
C GLN A 3 -11.77 11.40 10.00
N LYS A 4 -10.54 11.88 9.86
CA LYS A 4 -9.50 11.17 9.11
C LYS A 4 -8.89 10.13 10.03
N THR A 5 -8.83 8.89 9.56
CA THR A 5 -8.19 7.78 10.24
C THR A 5 -6.82 7.58 9.62
N ASN A 6 -5.83 7.26 10.46
CA ASN A 6 -4.51 6.87 10.02
C ASN A 6 -4.39 5.35 10.06
N PHE A 7 -3.91 4.75 8.98
CA PHE A 7 -3.70 3.33 8.82
C PHE A 7 -2.26 3.07 8.42
N SER A 8 -1.61 2.16 9.13
CA SER A 8 -0.25 1.72 8.83
C SER A 8 -0.26 0.27 8.38
N PHE A 9 0.41 -0.03 7.27
CA PHE A 9 0.54 -1.40 6.78
C PHE A 9 1.87 -1.61 6.06
N GLU A 10 2.42 -2.81 6.18
CA GLU A 10 3.60 -3.22 5.44
C GLU A 10 3.19 -3.93 4.15
N MET A 11 3.75 -3.46 3.04
CA MET A 11 3.67 -4.13 1.75
C MET A 11 5.00 -4.76 1.40
N HIS A 12 4.97 -6.04 1.04
CA HIS A 12 6.17 -6.74 0.60
C HIS A 12 5.84 -7.77 -0.46
N TYR A 13 6.85 -8.16 -1.23
CA TYR A 13 6.74 -9.31 -2.12
C TYR A 13 7.03 -10.59 -1.34
N PRO A 14 6.13 -11.59 -1.36
CA PRO A 14 6.36 -12.87 -0.70
C PRO A 14 7.57 -13.59 -1.33
N ALA A 15 8.26 -14.38 -0.50
CA ALA A 15 9.37 -15.22 -0.93
C ALA A 15 8.92 -16.17 -2.05
N GLY A 16 9.69 -16.26 -3.13
CA GLY A 16 9.34 -17.09 -4.30
C GLY A 16 8.45 -16.39 -5.34
N THR A 17 8.17 -15.09 -5.18
CA THR A 17 7.56 -14.28 -6.25
C THR A 17 8.36 -14.43 -7.54
N ARG A 18 7.67 -14.83 -8.64
CA ARG A 18 8.27 -15.02 -9.97
C ARG A 18 8.52 -13.70 -10.72
N ALA A 19 8.01 -12.58 -10.22
CA ALA A 19 8.22 -11.27 -10.84
C ALA A 19 9.73 -10.90 -10.84
N PRO A 20 10.27 -10.46 -11.98
CA PRO A 20 11.66 -10.00 -12.09
C PRO A 20 11.97 -8.89 -11.08
N GLU A 21 13.19 -8.89 -10.53
CA GLU A 21 13.63 -7.90 -9.54
C GLU A 21 13.45 -6.46 -10.02
N ALA A 22 13.78 -6.16 -11.28
CA ALA A 22 13.60 -4.84 -11.87
C ALA A 22 12.13 -4.39 -11.87
N GLN A 23 11.20 -5.30 -12.17
CA GLN A 23 9.77 -5.00 -12.14
C GLN A 23 9.28 -4.77 -10.71
N ARG A 24 9.78 -5.56 -9.76
CA ARG A 24 9.49 -5.41 -8.33
C ARG A 24 9.98 -4.06 -7.81
N ALA A 25 11.22 -3.69 -8.12
CA ALA A 25 11.83 -2.42 -7.74
C ALA A 25 11.07 -1.23 -8.34
N GLN A 26 10.69 -1.31 -9.61
CA GLN A 26 9.89 -0.27 -10.27
C GLN A 26 8.53 -0.08 -9.59
N LEU A 27 7.82 -1.17 -9.26
CA LEU A 27 6.55 -1.07 -8.54
C LEU A 27 6.75 -0.50 -7.13
N MET A 28 7.74 -0.97 -6.38
CA MET A 28 8.02 -0.45 -5.03
C MET A 28 8.41 1.03 -5.03
N ALA A 29 9.09 1.50 -6.08
CA ALA A 29 9.37 2.92 -6.27
C ALA A 29 8.11 3.73 -6.63
N ALA A 30 7.19 3.15 -7.39
CA ALA A 30 5.92 3.77 -7.79
C ALA A 30 4.77 3.52 -6.79
N LEU A 31 5.02 2.85 -5.66
CA LEU A 31 3.99 2.39 -4.74
C LEU A 31 3.16 3.56 -4.17
N GLY A 32 3.84 4.62 -3.73
CA GLY A 32 3.22 5.82 -3.18
C GLY A 32 2.22 6.48 -4.11
N PRO A 33 2.65 6.96 -5.30
CA PRO A 33 1.72 7.61 -6.23
C PRO A 33 0.61 6.66 -6.72
N THR A 34 0.89 5.36 -6.86
CA THR A 34 -0.11 4.38 -7.30
C THR A 34 -1.20 4.18 -6.26
N LEU A 35 -0.82 3.93 -5.00
CA LEU A 35 -1.79 3.80 -3.91
C LEU A 35 -2.55 5.10 -3.67
N GLN A 36 -1.87 6.24 -3.73
CA GLN A 36 -2.54 7.52 -3.58
C GLN A 36 -3.61 7.74 -4.64
N ALA A 37 -3.34 7.40 -5.90
CA ALA A 37 -4.34 7.48 -6.96
C ALA A 37 -5.54 6.53 -6.74
N LEU A 38 -5.28 5.33 -6.22
CA LEU A 38 -6.34 4.35 -5.89
C LEU A 38 -7.24 4.85 -4.75
N PHE A 39 -6.66 5.36 -3.67
CA PHE A 39 -7.44 5.89 -2.55
C PHE A 39 -8.12 7.21 -2.88
N ALA A 40 -7.50 8.06 -3.71
CA ALA A 40 -8.09 9.32 -4.18
C ALA A 40 -9.41 9.13 -4.95
N ALA A 41 -9.64 7.95 -5.54
CA ALA A 41 -10.90 7.63 -6.22
C ALA A 41 -12.08 7.51 -5.25
N GLY A 42 -11.85 7.05 -4.01
CA GLY A 42 -12.87 6.97 -2.96
C GLY A 42 -12.85 8.16 -2.00
N ASP A 43 -11.67 8.74 -1.76
CA ASP A 43 -11.46 9.90 -0.90
C ASP A 43 -10.38 10.81 -1.50
N GLY A 44 -10.79 11.89 -2.17
CA GLY A 44 -9.88 12.85 -2.78
C GLY A 44 -8.96 13.57 -1.79
N ALA A 45 -9.19 13.46 -0.47
CA ALA A 45 -8.33 14.01 0.57
C ALA A 45 -7.40 12.94 1.21
N ALA A 46 -7.37 11.72 0.64
CA ALA A 46 -6.49 10.65 1.07
C ALA A 46 -5.03 11.00 0.79
N THR A 47 -4.16 10.66 1.73
CA THR A 47 -2.71 10.89 1.62
C THR A 47 -1.99 9.59 1.91
N VAL A 48 -1.03 9.24 1.05
CA VAL A 48 -0.21 8.03 1.21
C VAL A 48 1.24 8.43 1.37
N THR A 49 1.87 7.95 2.44
CA THR A 49 3.30 8.10 2.70
C THR A 49 3.95 6.73 2.63
N ILE A 50 5.09 6.63 1.95
CA ILE A 50 5.87 5.39 1.84
C ILE A 50 7.20 5.59 2.56
N SER A 51 7.53 4.67 3.44
CA SER A 51 8.80 4.63 4.16
C SER A 51 9.48 3.27 3.97
N ASP A 52 10.80 3.25 4.05
CA ASP A 52 11.54 1.99 4.02
C ASP A 52 11.34 1.22 5.34
N SER A 53 10.95 -0.05 5.24
CA SER A 53 10.87 -0.91 6.43
C SER A 53 12.28 -1.35 6.85
N HIS A 54 12.49 -1.50 8.15
CA HIS A 54 13.75 -2.02 8.71
C HIS A 54 14.03 -3.48 8.27
N LYS A 55 13.04 -4.15 7.67
CA LYS A 55 13.17 -5.53 7.14
C LYS A 55 13.87 -5.62 5.78
N GLY A 56 14.26 -4.50 5.17
CA GLY A 56 15.05 -4.44 3.93
C GLY A 56 14.25 -4.02 2.69
N SER A 57 14.94 -3.87 1.56
CA SER A 57 14.45 -3.21 0.33
C SER A 57 13.21 -3.84 -0.32
N GLY A 58 12.84 -5.06 0.07
CA GLY A 58 11.63 -5.76 -0.36
C GLY A 58 10.38 -5.45 0.47
N HIS A 59 10.53 -4.68 1.55
CA HIS A 59 9.47 -4.32 2.49
C HIS A 59 9.32 -2.80 2.52
N LYS A 60 8.12 -2.33 2.22
CA LYS A 60 7.76 -0.91 2.29
C LYS A 60 6.69 -0.72 3.35
N MET A 61 6.92 0.25 4.22
CA MET A 61 5.91 0.74 5.14
C MET A 61 5.04 1.74 4.40
N VAL A 62 3.73 1.61 4.56
CA VAL A 62 2.75 2.51 3.98
C VAL A 62 1.91 3.09 5.10
N GLU A 63 1.85 4.42 5.16
CA GLU A 63 0.95 5.16 6.05
C GLU A 63 -0.11 5.83 5.18
N LEU A 64 -1.37 5.55 5.47
CA LEU A 64 -2.53 6.06 4.76
C LEU A 64 -3.37 6.91 5.72
N VAL A 65 -3.59 8.15 5.36
CA VAL A 65 -4.53 9.03 6.07
C VAL A 65 -5.74 9.25 5.18
N THR A 66 -6.90 8.74 5.59
CA THR A 66 -8.14 8.78 4.78
C THR A 66 -9.39 8.86 5.64
N THR A 67 -10.51 9.23 5.02
CA THR A 67 -11.87 9.17 5.58
C THR A 67 -12.61 7.90 5.18
N LEU A 68 -11.98 7.02 4.39
CA LEU A 68 -12.52 5.72 4.04
C LEU A 68 -12.63 4.80 5.26
N GLN A 69 -13.60 3.90 5.20
CA GLN A 69 -13.79 2.87 6.22
C GLN A 69 -12.85 1.68 5.96
N ASP A 70 -12.53 0.93 7.01
CA ASP A 70 -11.65 -0.24 6.98
C ASP A 70 -12.00 -1.22 5.86
N MET A 71 -13.29 -1.53 5.65
CA MET A 71 -13.73 -2.44 4.58
C MET A 71 -13.40 -1.93 3.18
N GLN A 72 -13.48 -0.61 2.96
CA GLN A 72 -13.13 0.00 1.67
C GLN A 72 -11.62 -0.05 1.45
N ILE A 73 -10.86 0.22 2.51
CA ILE A 73 -9.39 0.17 2.46
C ILE A 73 -8.92 -1.24 2.19
N ALA A 74 -9.45 -2.23 2.92
CA ALA A 74 -9.14 -3.64 2.73
C ALA A 74 -9.45 -4.09 1.30
N ALA A 75 -10.57 -3.68 0.72
CA ALA A 75 -10.92 -4.03 -0.67
C ALA A 75 -9.91 -3.46 -1.69
N VAL A 76 -9.51 -2.19 -1.53
CA VAL A 76 -8.51 -1.56 -2.41
C VAL A 76 -7.16 -2.26 -2.27
N LEU A 77 -6.71 -2.51 -1.04
CA LEU A 77 -5.43 -3.17 -0.76
C LEU A 77 -5.42 -4.61 -1.25
N GLN A 78 -6.52 -5.35 -1.07
CA GLN A 78 -6.66 -6.72 -1.56
C GLN A 78 -6.55 -6.77 -3.08
N ALA A 79 -7.36 -5.99 -3.81
CA ALA A 79 -7.31 -5.95 -5.27
C ALA A 79 -5.94 -5.54 -5.81
N PHE A 80 -5.31 -4.53 -5.18
CA PHE A 80 -3.95 -4.11 -5.54
C PHE A 80 -2.92 -5.22 -5.29
N SER A 81 -3.01 -5.90 -4.14
CA SER A 81 -2.09 -6.97 -3.77
C SER A 81 -2.20 -8.17 -4.71
N GLU A 82 -3.41 -8.58 -5.08
CA GLU A 82 -3.66 -9.68 -6.02
C GLU A 82 -3.17 -9.35 -7.43
N GLN A 83 -3.41 -8.11 -7.89
CA GLN A 83 -2.97 -7.65 -9.21
C GLN A 83 -1.43 -7.68 -9.35
N HIS A 84 -0.71 -7.38 -8.26
CA HIS A 84 0.74 -7.24 -8.28
C HIS A 84 1.49 -8.40 -7.61
N GLY A 85 0.79 -9.38 -7.05
CA GLY A 85 1.41 -10.48 -6.29
C GLY A 85 2.12 -9.99 -5.02
N LEU A 86 1.60 -8.94 -4.40
CA LEU A 86 2.12 -8.40 -3.13
C LEU A 86 1.39 -9.05 -1.95
N SER A 87 2.04 -9.01 -0.79
CA SER A 87 1.45 -9.32 0.49
C SER A 87 1.30 -8.03 1.29
N VAL A 88 0.15 -7.86 1.93
CA VAL A 88 -0.19 -6.69 2.75
C VAL A 88 -0.40 -7.17 4.18
N GLN A 89 0.31 -6.58 5.13
CA GLN A 89 0.13 -6.83 6.55
C GLN A 89 -0.21 -5.51 7.23
N ALA A 90 -1.41 -5.42 7.82
CA ALA A 90 -1.75 -4.30 8.68
C ALA A 90 -0.84 -4.30 9.92
N LEU A 91 -0.47 -3.10 10.37
CA LEU A 91 0.23 -2.90 11.63
C LEU A 91 -0.75 -2.26 12.61
N GLU A 92 -1.05 -2.99 13.68
CA GLU A 92 -1.91 -2.53 14.79
C GLU A 92 -1.20 -1.50 15.67
#